data_AF-Q175I1-F1
#
_entry.id   AF-Q175I1-F1
#
_cell.length_a   1.000
_cell.length_b   1.000
_cell.length_c   1.000
_cell.angle_alpha   90.00
_cell.angle_beta   90.00
_cell.angle_gamma   90.00
#
_symmetry.space_group_name_H-M   'P 1'
#
loop_
_entity.id
_entity.type
_entity.pdbx_description
1 polymer ?
#
loop_
_entity_poly.entity_id
_entity_poly.type
_entity_poly.pdbx_seq_one_letter_code
_entity_poly.pdbx_strand_id
1 'polypeptide(L)'
;MSLALEQREAIVQECVSELIKVLTGCDESEENFTLCHQFAQATIRNHRFLSVNSHEIRRKADGLMENLRISNLDRFADRFRQLYEGFIGDPACADHYVHDIQWSVLLFLMTVAHNPIGALRERIRRGSPVRMIEARGLVEPEPVPDDERRALVEELKADNIQCWEDDSELSEWSDSEEEDEGNEEIQNTVQHTKFTALADALSSNVPY
;
A
#
# COMPACT_ATOMS: atom_id res chain seq x y z
N MET A 1 -21.47 27.29 -9.30
CA MET A 1 -20.22 26.70 -8.78
C MET A 1 -19.07 27.30 -9.58
N SER A 2 -17.80 27.06 -9.25
CA SER A 2 -16.72 27.51 -10.14
C SER A 2 -16.81 26.76 -11.47
N LEU A 3 -16.68 27.44 -12.61
CA LEU A 3 -16.69 26.84 -13.95
C LEU A 3 -15.74 25.63 -14.07
N ALA A 4 -14.59 25.68 -13.37
CA ALA A 4 -13.63 24.59 -13.34
C ALA A 4 -14.14 23.32 -12.64
N LEU A 5 -15.00 23.47 -11.61
CA LEU A 5 -15.60 22.33 -10.91
C LEU A 5 -16.66 21.65 -11.77
N GLU A 6 -17.46 22.44 -12.50
CA GLU A 6 -18.48 21.93 -13.42
C GLU A 6 -17.84 21.18 -14.60
N GLN A 7 -16.74 21.70 -15.15
CA GLN A 7 -15.97 21.00 -16.19
C GLN A 7 -15.38 19.68 -15.69
N ARG A 8 -14.80 19.68 -14.48
CA ARG A 8 -14.27 18.46 -13.87
C ARG A 8 -15.37 17.42 -13.64
N GLU A 9 -16.53 17.84 -13.13
CA GLU A 9 -17.65 16.95 -12.92
C GLU A 9 -18.15 16.35 -14.24
N ALA A 10 -18.24 17.15 -15.31
CA ALA A 10 -18.62 16.66 -16.64
C ALA A 10 -17.64 15.58 -17.16
N ILE A 11 -16.33 15.81 -17.06
CA ILE A 11 -15.30 14.84 -17.47
C ILE A 11 -15.43 13.54 -16.66
N VAL A 12 -15.65 13.65 -15.35
CA VAL A 12 -15.83 12.47 -14.49
C VAL A 12 -17.08 11.68 -14.92
N GLN A 13 -18.19 12.34 -15.25
CA GLN A 13 -19.40 11.64 -15.71
C GLN A 13 -19.18 10.88 -17.02
N GLU A 14 -18.49 11.49 -17.97
CA GLU A 14 -18.15 10.88 -19.25
C GLU A 14 -17.25 9.64 -19.03
N CYS A 15 -16.16 9.80 -18.26
CA CYS A 15 -15.22 8.72 -17.97
C CYS A 15 -15.89 7.56 -17.20
N VAL A 16 -16.78 7.85 -16.25
CA VAL A 16 -17.50 6.81 -15.48
C VAL A 16 -18.45 6.03 -16.39
N SER A 17 -19.13 6.70 -17.31
CA SER A 17 -20.03 6.07 -18.26
C SER A 17 -19.29 5.12 -19.21
N GLU A 18 -18.14 5.57 -19.73
CA GLU A 18 -17.26 4.73 -20.55
C GLU A 18 -16.69 3.55 -19.76
N LEU A 19 -16.25 3.78 -18.51
CA LEU A 19 -15.72 2.72 -17.66
C LEU A 19 -16.75 1.62 -17.40
N ILE A 20 -18.01 1.99 -17.13
CA ILE A 20 -19.09 1.02 -16.93
C ILE A 20 -19.29 0.19 -18.20
N LYS A 21 -19.41 0.83 -19.37
CA LYS A 21 -19.55 0.13 -20.65
C LYS A 21 -18.43 -0.87 -20.90
N VAL A 22 -17.17 -0.46 -20.64
CA VAL A 22 -16.00 -1.33 -20.85
C VAL A 22 -15.97 -2.51 -19.88
N LEU A 23 -16.38 -2.32 -18.62
CA LEU A 23 -16.32 -3.35 -17.59
C LEU A 23 -17.50 -4.32 -17.61
N THR A 24 -18.71 -3.83 -17.87
CA THR A 24 -19.94 -4.66 -17.79
C THR A 24 -20.50 -5.04 -19.15
N GLY A 25 -20.20 -4.28 -20.20
CA GLY A 25 -20.81 -4.43 -21.52
C GLY A 25 -22.26 -3.96 -21.60
N CYS A 26 -22.80 -3.34 -20.55
CA CYS A 26 -24.17 -2.82 -20.53
C CYS A 26 -24.28 -1.54 -21.36
N ASP A 27 -25.37 -1.43 -22.13
CA ASP A 27 -25.73 -0.19 -22.81
C ASP A 27 -26.43 0.82 -21.89
N GLU A 28 -26.37 2.11 -22.23
CA GLU A 28 -26.98 3.20 -21.43
C GLU A 28 -28.50 3.06 -21.27
N SER A 29 -29.16 2.34 -22.18
CA SER A 29 -30.61 2.08 -22.11
C SER A 29 -30.98 1.02 -21.07
N GLU A 30 -30.02 0.29 -20.52
CA GLU A 30 -30.28 -0.77 -19.56
C GLU A 30 -30.43 -0.24 -18.13
N GLU A 31 -31.34 -0.84 -17.37
CA GLU A 31 -31.50 -0.54 -15.94
C GLU A 31 -30.21 -0.82 -15.16
N ASN A 32 -29.48 -1.88 -15.53
CA ASN A 32 -28.20 -2.24 -14.93
C ASN A 32 -27.14 -1.14 -15.09
N PHE A 33 -27.12 -0.45 -16.24
CA PHE A 33 -26.23 0.70 -16.45
C PHE A 33 -26.55 1.82 -15.46
N THR A 34 -27.84 2.13 -15.30
CA THR A 34 -28.30 3.18 -14.37
C THR A 34 -27.89 2.86 -12.93
N LEU A 35 -28.05 1.62 -12.49
CA LEU A 35 -27.64 1.18 -11.15
C LEU A 35 -26.12 1.28 -10.94
N CYS A 36 -25.33 0.80 -11.90
CA CYS A 36 -23.86 0.90 -11.84
C CYS A 36 -23.40 2.36 -11.81
N HIS A 37 -24.05 3.21 -12.60
CA HIS A 37 -23.74 4.63 -12.69
C HIS A 37 -24.03 5.36 -11.38
N GLN A 38 -25.21 5.12 -10.78
CA GLN A 38 -25.55 5.68 -9.47
C GLN A 38 -24.59 5.21 -8.37
N PHE A 39 -24.22 3.92 -8.38
CA PHE A 39 -23.25 3.36 -7.44
C PHE A 39 -21.86 4.00 -7.58
N ALA A 40 -21.35 4.12 -8.81
CA ALA A 40 -20.05 4.71 -9.08
C ALA A 40 -20.02 6.19 -8.67
N GLN A 41 -21.05 6.95 -9.04
CA GLN A 41 -21.19 8.35 -8.63
C GLN A 41 -21.23 8.51 -7.11
N ALA A 42 -22.02 7.69 -6.41
CA ALA A 42 -22.12 7.73 -4.96
C ALA A 42 -20.77 7.40 -4.30
N THR A 43 -20.03 6.45 -4.86
CA THR A 43 -18.70 6.05 -4.37
C THR A 43 -17.67 7.17 -4.54
N ILE A 44 -17.63 7.81 -5.72
CA ILE A 44 -16.68 8.90 -6.01
C ILE A 44 -17.00 10.13 -5.17
N ARG A 45 -18.27 10.52 -5.05
CA ARG A 45 -18.67 11.72 -4.28
C ARG A 45 -18.46 11.56 -2.77
N ASN A 46 -18.59 10.34 -2.26
CA ASN A 46 -18.51 10.05 -0.82
C ASN A 46 -17.21 9.35 -0.41
N HIS A 47 -16.15 9.44 -1.21
CA HIS A 47 -14.88 8.82 -0.85
C HIS A 47 -14.34 9.43 0.47
N ARG A 48 -13.82 8.58 1.36
CA ARG A 48 -13.21 9.01 2.63
C ARG A 48 -11.72 8.67 2.73
N PHE A 49 -11.09 8.41 1.58
CA PHE A 49 -9.68 8.10 1.52
C PHE A 49 -8.84 9.34 1.82
N LEU A 50 -7.75 9.12 2.56
CA LEU A 50 -6.71 10.12 2.76
C LEU A 50 -5.93 10.33 1.46
N SER A 51 -5.14 11.40 1.45
CA SER A 51 -4.24 11.68 0.34
C SER A 51 -3.21 10.58 0.11
N VAL A 52 -2.76 10.56 -1.13
CA VAL A 52 -1.55 9.92 -1.65
C VAL A 52 -0.38 9.67 -0.66
N ASN A 53 -0.13 8.50 -0.05
CA ASN A 53 1.16 8.29 0.67
C ASN A 53 2.27 7.75 -0.26
N SER A 54 3.15 8.65 -0.71
CA SER A 54 4.27 8.32 -1.61
C SER A 54 5.27 7.31 -1.01
N HIS A 55 5.55 7.40 0.29
CA HIS A 55 6.46 6.47 0.98
C HIS A 55 5.89 5.06 1.06
N GLU A 56 4.60 4.93 1.36
CA GLU A 56 3.93 3.62 1.38
C GLU A 56 3.99 2.94 0.02
N ILE A 57 3.74 3.70 -1.04
CA ILE A 57 3.74 3.19 -2.41
C ILE A 57 5.14 2.82 -2.86
N ARG A 58 6.15 3.61 -2.51
CA ARG A 58 7.55 3.26 -2.76
C ARG A 58 7.92 1.93 -2.08
N ARG A 59 7.56 1.76 -0.81
CA ARG A 59 7.76 0.49 -0.09
C ARG A 59 7.03 -0.68 -0.77
N LYS A 60 5.79 -0.47 -1.23
CA LYS A 60 5.04 -1.48 -2.00
C LYS A 60 5.72 -1.83 -3.33
N ALA A 61 6.25 -0.84 -4.05
CA ALA A 61 7.01 -1.03 -5.27
C ALA A 61 8.29 -1.84 -5.02
N ASP A 62 9.04 -1.48 -3.98
CA ASP A 62 10.26 -2.17 -3.58
C ASP A 62 9.99 -3.62 -3.18
N GLY A 63 8.95 -3.85 -2.36
CA GLY A 63 8.52 -5.20 -2.00
C GLY A 63 8.08 -6.04 -3.20
N LEU A 64 7.45 -5.43 -4.21
CA LEU A 64 7.10 -6.12 -5.45
C LEU A 64 8.36 -6.53 -6.24
N MET A 65 9.34 -5.62 -6.37
CA MET A 65 10.61 -5.91 -7.04
C MET A 65 11.39 -7.01 -6.33
N GLU A 66 11.43 -6.98 -5.01
CA GLU A 66 12.11 -8.01 -4.21
C GLU A 66 11.43 -9.38 -4.38
N ASN A 67 10.10 -9.43 -4.31
CA ASN A 67 9.36 -10.67 -4.52
C ASN A 67 9.55 -11.24 -5.95
N LEU A 68 9.76 -10.38 -6.95
CA LEU A 68 10.12 -10.82 -8.30
C LEU A 68 11.53 -11.47 -8.33
N ARG A 69 12.51 -10.86 -7.65
CA ARG A 69 13.88 -11.41 -7.56
C ARG A 69 13.91 -12.75 -6.83
N ILE A 70 13.24 -12.86 -5.67
CA ILE A 70 13.09 -14.11 -4.93
C ILE A 70 12.43 -15.21 -5.79
N SER A 71 11.56 -14.82 -6.72
CA SER A 71 10.90 -15.73 -7.65
C SER A 71 11.75 -16.12 -8.88
N ASN A 72 13.03 -15.74 -8.94
CA ASN A 72 13.92 -15.87 -10.10
C ASN A 72 13.38 -15.16 -11.36
N LEU A 73 12.75 -14.00 -11.18
CA LEU A 73 12.18 -13.16 -12.25
C LEU A 73 12.93 -11.83 -12.36
N ASP A 74 14.26 -11.86 -12.26
CA ASP A 74 15.12 -10.65 -12.21
C ASP A 74 14.91 -9.71 -13.39
N ARG A 75 14.79 -10.27 -14.60
CA ARG A 75 14.49 -9.50 -15.81
C ARG A 75 13.21 -8.65 -15.68
N PHE A 76 12.21 -9.15 -14.96
CA PHE A 76 10.97 -8.41 -14.72
C PHE A 76 11.11 -7.39 -13.59
N ALA A 77 11.90 -7.68 -12.57
CA ALA A 77 12.22 -6.74 -11.50
C ALA A 77 12.97 -5.52 -12.05
N ASP A 78 14.02 -5.73 -12.83
CA ASP A 78 14.81 -4.65 -13.41
C ASP A 78 13.99 -3.82 -14.39
N ARG A 79 13.14 -4.48 -15.19
CA ARG A 79 12.23 -3.77 -16.08
C ARG A 79 11.19 -2.95 -15.33
N PHE A 80 10.61 -3.51 -14.28
CA PHE A 80 9.66 -2.79 -13.46
C PHE A 80 10.32 -1.57 -12.83
N ARG A 81 11.56 -1.69 -12.33
CA ARG A 81 12.35 -0.55 -11.82
C ARG A 81 12.49 0.56 -12.85
N GLN A 82 12.93 0.23 -14.07
CA GLN A 82 13.08 1.21 -15.15
C GLN A 82 11.77 1.95 -15.46
N LEU A 83 10.66 1.20 -15.58
CA LEU A 83 9.35 1.79 -15.86
C LEU A 83 8.83 2.64 -14.69
N TYR A 84 9.07 2.18 -13.46
CA TYR A 84 8.67 2.86 -12.23
C TYR A 84 9.41 4.20 -12.07
N GLU A 85 10.74 4.20 -12.18
CA GLU A 85 11.57 5.41 -12.06
C GLU A 85 11.26 6.38 -13.19
N GLY A 86 11.10 5.87 -14.42
CA GLY A 86 10.72 6.67 -15.57
C GLY A 86 9.34 7.33 -15.43
N PHE A 87 8.36 6.61 -14.89
CA PHE A 87 7.02 7.13 -14.68
C PHE A 87 6.95 8.22 -13.60
N ILE A 88 7.73 8.07 -12.52
CA ILE A 88 7.77 9.07 -11.44
C ILE A 88 8.46 10.35 -11.89
N GLY A 89 9.48 10.24 -12.74
CA GLY A 89 10.20 11.38 -13.32
C GLY A 89 9.56 11.98 -14.57
N ASP A 90 8.41 11.47 -15.02
CA ASP A 90 7.79 11.94 -16.26
C ASP A 90 7.30 13.40 -16.11
N PRO A 91 7.66 14.30 -17.04
CA PRO A 91 7.18 15.69 -17.03
C PRO A 91 5.66 15.81 -16.99
N ALA A 92 4.93 14.86 -17.60
CA ALA A 92 3.47 14.84 -17.56
C ALA A 92 2.91 14.66 -16.14
N CYS A 93 3.68 14.05 -15.24
CA CYS A 93 3.34 13.94 -13.82
C CYS A 93 3.78 15.18 -13.03
N ALA A 94 4.95 15.75 -13.35
CA ALA A 94 5.50 16.91 -12.65
C ALA A 94 4.73 18.21 -12.93
N ASP A 95 4.30 18.41 -14.17
CA ASP A 95 3.59 19.63 -14.61
C ASP A 95 2.07 19.55 -14.37
N HIS A 96 1.59 18.48 -13.73
CA HIS A 96 0.17 18.24 -13.54
C HIS A 96 -0.42 19.10 -12.40
N TYR A 97 -1.63 19.63 -12.60
CA TYR A 97 -2.32 20.48 -11.61
C TYR A 97 -2.68 19.75 -10.31
N VAL A 98 -2.74 18.42 -10.34
CA VAL A 98 -2.97 17.56 -9.17
C VAL A 98 -1.62 17.12 -8.62
N HIS A 99 -1.32 17.53 -7.39
CA HIS A 99 -0.15 17.04 -6.66
C HIS A 99 -0.18 15.53 -6.51
N ASP A 100 0.99 14.90 -6.61
CA ASP A 100 1.18 13.46 -6.36
C ASP A 100 0.31 12.55 -7.24
N ILE A 101 0.01 12.99 -8.46
CA ILE A 101 -0.76 12.21 -9.44
C ILE A 101 -0.08 10.89 -9.78
N GLN A 102 1.25 10.89 -9.89
CA GLN A 102 2.07 9.70 -10.13
C GLN A 102 1.85 8.64 -9.06
N TRP A 103 1.77 9.05 -7.80
CA TRP A 103 1.55 8.12 -6.68
C TRP A 103 0.11 7.59 -6.69
N SER A 104 -0.85 8.44 -7.00
CA SER A 104 -2.27 8.04 -7.10
C SER A 104 -2.51 7.03 -8.22
N VAL A 105 -1.94 7.27 -9.41
CA VAL A 105 -2.03 6.34 -10.55
C VAL A 105 -1.33 5.03 -10.23
N LEU A 106 -0.15 5.08 -9.62
CA LEU A 106 0.60 3.87 -9.28
C LEU A 106 -0.13 3.01 -8.23
N LEU A 107 -0.71 3.65 -7.22
CA LEU A 107 -1.54 2.97 -6.21
C LEU A 107 -2.74 2.27 -6.87
N PHE A 108 -3.42 2.96 -7.79
CA PHE A 108 -4.52 2.38 -8.55
C PHE A 108 -4.06 1.14 -9.33
N LEU A 109 -2.98 1.24 -10.10
CA LEU A 109 -2.44 0.12 -10.88
C LEU A 109 -2.06 -1.08 -10.00
N MET A 110 -1.39 -0.83 -8.87
CA MET A 110 -1.01 -1.90 -7.92
C MET A 110 -2.22 -2.56 -7.27
N THR A 111 -3.29 -1.81 -7.03
CA THR A 111 -4.53 -2.32 -6.41
C THR A 111 -5.30 -3.19 -7.40
N VAL A 112 -5.38 -2.78 -8.68
CA VAL A 112 -6.08 -3.53 -9.74
C VAL A 112 -5.31 -4.78 -10.16
N ALA A 113 -3.98 -4.79 -10.08
CA ALA A 113 -3.14 -5.89 -10.56
C ALA A 113 -3.23 -7.20 -9.75
N HIS A 114 -4.07 -7.27 -8.70
CA HIS A 114 -4.37 -8.43 -7.84
C HIS A 114 -3.46 -9.66 -8.04
N ASN A 115 -2.46 -9.81 -7.16
CA ASN A 115 -1.40 -10.84 -7.25
C ASN A 115 -0.63 -10.83 -8.59
N PRO A 116 0.10 -9.74 -8.88
CA PRO A 116 0.80 -9.57 -10.17
C PRO A 116 1.86 -10.66 -10.42
N ILE A 117 2.54 -11.12 -9.38
CA ILE A 117 3.60 -12.14 -9.49
C ILE A 117 2.99 -13.50 -9.78
N GLY A 118 1.91 -13.88 -9.10
CA GLY A 118 1.21 -15.13 -9.36
C GLY A 118 0.68 -15.19 -10.79
N ALA A 119 0.04 -14.11 -11.24
CA ALA A 119 -0.46 -14.00 -12.62
C ALA A 119 0.69 -14.09 -13.65
N LEU A 120 1.83 -13.44 -13.38
CA LEU A 120 3.00 -13.52 -14.24
C LEU A 120 3.58 -14.93 -14.30
N ARG A 121 3.76 -15.59 -13.15
CA ARG A 121 4.27 -16.97 -13.08
C ARG A 121 3.37 -17.94 -13.82
N GLU A 122 2.06 -17.79 -13.68
CA GLU A 122 1.09 -18.61 -14.40
C GLU A 122 1.19 -18.41 -15.91
N ARG A 123 1.33 -17.17 -16.38
CA ARG A 123 1.53 -16.87 -17.80
C ARG A 123 2.82 -17.48 -18.35
N ILE A 124 3.91 -17.38 -17.60
CA ILE A 124 5.19 -18.01 -17.97
C ILE A 124 5.04 -19.53 -18.04
N ARG A 125 4.38 -20.14 -17.04
CA ARG A 125 4.12 -21.59 -17.01
C ARG A 125 3.31 -22.06 -18.21
N ARG A 126 2.30 -21.28 -18.63
CA ARG A 126 1.47 -21.56 -19.81
C ARG A 126 2.18 -21.28 -21.14
N GLY A 127 3.43 -20.82 -21.13
CA GLY A 127 4.17 -20.44 -22.33
C GLY A 127 3.58 -19.24 -23.08
N SER A 128 2.74 -18.44 -22.41
CA SER A 128 2.16 -17.25 -23.02
C SER A 128 3.24 -16.18 -23.20
N PRO A 129 3.33 -15.51 -24.36
CA PRO A 129 4.33 -14.48 -24.56
C PRO A 129 4.08 -13.33 -23.58
N VAL A 130 5.05 -13.09 -22.70
CA VAL A 130 5.08 -11.88 -21.88
C VAL A 130 5.85 -10.83 -22.68
N ARG A 131 5.11 -9.96 -23.37
CA ARG A 131 5.70 -8.83 -24.07
C ARG A 131 6.22 -7.85 -23.02
N MET A 132 7.54 -7.68 -23.00
CA MET A 132 8.15 -6.58 -22.27
C MET A 132 7.93 -5.33 -23.11
N ILE A 133 7.08 -4.41 -22.62
CA ILE A 133 6.90 -3.11 -23.25
C ILE A 133 8.27 -2.42 -23.18
N GLU A 134 8.82 -1.98 -24.31
CA GLU A 134 10.04 -1.17 -24.35
C GLU A 134 9.74 0.24 -23.84
N ALA A 135 10.68 0.82 -23.09
CA ALA A 135 10.50 2.12 -22.49
C ALA A 135 10.84 3.10 -23.59
N ARG A 136 9.82 3.51 -24.36
CA ARG A 136 10.04 4.53 -25.38
C ARG A 136 10.38 5.83 -24.67
N GLY A 137 11.61 6.29 -24.85
CA GLY A 137 12.00 7.66 -24.51
C GLY A 137 12.21 7.95 -23.03
N LEU A 138 12.43 6.96 -22.17
CA LEU A 138 13.07 7.24 -20.88
C LEU A 138 14.51 7.63 -21.19
N VAL A 139 14.75 8.94 -21.22
CA VAL A 139 16.10 9.50 -21.16
C VAL A 139 16.70 8.90 -19.89
N GLU A 140 17.69 8.03 -20.03
CA GLU A 140 18.48 7.65 -18.86
C GLU A 140 18.96 8.96 -18.25
N PRO A 141 18.75 9.20 -16.95
CA PRO A 141 19.27 10.40 -16.32
C PRO A 141 20.76 10.44 -16.66
N GLU A 142 21.21 11.52 -17.30
CA GLU A 142 22.62 11.62 -17.65
C GLU A 142 23.42 11.31 -16.39
N PRO A 143 24.37 10.35 -16.45
CA PRO A 143 25.17 10.04 -15.29
C PRO A 143 25.87 11.34 -14.90
N VAL A 144 25.50 11.89 -13.74
CA VAL A 144 26.16 13.07 -13.19
C VAL A 144 27.66 12.77 -13.23
N PRO A 145 28.45 13.52 -14.01
CA PRO A 145 29.86 13.25 -14.16
C PRO A 145 30.49 13.12 -12.78
N ASP A 146 31.37 12.14 -12.61
CA ASP A 146 32.01 11.82 -11.34
C ASP A 146 32.63 13.07 -10.67
N ASP A 147 32.99 14.07 -11.49
CA ASP A 147 33.55 15.36 -11.12
C ASP A 147 32.54 16.27 -10.39
N GLU A 148 31.28 16.34 -10.85
CA GLU A 148 30.23 17.11 -10.19
C GLU A 148 29.78 16.45 -8.88
N ARG A 149 29.71 15.11 -8.87
CA ARG A 149 29.45 14.36 -7.63
C ARG A 149 30.55 14.60 -6.59
N ARG A 150 31.82 14.65 -7.01
CA ARG A 150 32.95 14.95 -6.12
C ARG A 150 32.91 16.38 -5.61
N ALA A 151 32.58 17.36 -6.46
CA ALA A 151 32.45 18.76 -6.08
C ALA A 151 31.34 18.96 -5.03
N LEU A 152 30.17 18.35 -5.21
CA LEU A 152 29.08 18.39 -4.23
C LEU A 152 29.46 17.71 -2.90
N VAL A 153 30.18 16.59 -2.95
CA VAL A 153 30.68 15.91 -1.74
C VAL A 153 31.74 16.76 -1.03
N GLU A 154 32.55 17.51 -1.76
CA GLU A 154 33.55 18.42 -1.20
C GLU A 154 32.90 19.68 -0.60
N GLU A 155 31.88 20.23 -1.26
CA GLU A 155 31.04 21.32 -0.74
C GLU A 155 30.30 20.91 0.54
N LEU A 156 29.67 19.72 0.56
CA LEU A 156 29.01 19.17 1.75
C LEU A 156 29.97 18.79 2.89
N LYS A 157 31.26 18.63 2.61
CA LYS A 157 32.30 18.46 3.64
C LYS A 157 32.84 19.81 4.13
N ALA A 158 32.83 20.83 3.28
CA ALA A 158 33.25 22.19 3.60
C ALA A 158 32.18 22.93 4.42
N ASP A 159 30.91 22.71 4.08
CA ASP A 159 29.79 22.94 4.97
C ASP A 159 29.91 21.93 6.11
N ASN A 160 30.65 22.31 7.15
CA ASN A 160 30.86 21.54 8.37
C ASN A 160 29.53 21.36 9.12
N ILE A 161 28.58 20.62 8.52
CA ILE A 161 27.53 19.93 9.23
C ILE A 161 28.31 19.06 10.19
N GLN A 162 28.32 19.46 11.46
CA GLN A 162 28.75 18.58 12.53
C GLN A 162 27.94 17.30 12.36
N CYS A 163 28.54 16.27 11.76
CA CYS A 163 28.24 14.91 12.11
C CYS A 163 28.58 14.86 13.59
N TRP A 164 27.56 15.07 14.43
CA TRP A 164 27.65 14.65 15.82
C TRP A 164 28.15 13.21 15.75
N GLU A 165 29.33 12.97 16.33
CA GLU A 165 29.73 11.60 16.67
C GLU A 165 28.69 11.13 17.68
N ASP A 166 27.61 10.57 17.15
CA ASP A 166 26.59 9.95 17.93
C ASP A 166 27.11 8.56 18.28
N ASP A 167 27.95 8.53 19.32
CA ASP A 167 28.27 7.33 20.09
C ASP A 167 27.06 6.87 20.92
N SER A 168 25.86 7.43 20.69
CA SER A 168 24.63 6.84 21.20
C SER A 168 24.41 5.54 20.45
N GLU A 169 24.75 4.44 21.13
CA GLU A 169 24.21 3.12 20.87
C GLU A 169 22.77 3.28 20.40
N LEU A 170 22.56 2.87 19.14
CA LEU A 170 21.29 2.79 18.43
C LEU A 170 20.15 2.69 19.44
N SER A 171 19.47 3.81 19.68
CA SER A 171 18.32 3.85 20.59
C SER A 171 17.38 2.75 20.15
N GLU A 172 17.25 1.77 21.03
CA GLU A 172 16.24 0.74 21.01
C GLU A 172 14.89 1.44 21.01
N TRP A 173 14.34 1.67 19.81
CA TRP A 173 12.89 1.69 19.65
C TRP A 173 12.45 0.24 19.79
N SER A 174 12.61 -0.29 21.01
CA SER A 174 11.89 -1.45 21.48
C SER A 174 10.44 -1.03 21.46
N ASP A 175 9.69 -1.70 20.59
CA ASP A 175 8.24 -1.73 20.54
C ASP A 175 7.71 -1.85 21.97
N SER A 176 7.28 -0.75 22.57
CA SER A 176 6.57 -0.78 23.84
C SER A 176 5.16 -1.23 23.50
N GLU A 177 4.95 -2.54 23.51
CA GLU A 177 3.61 -3.13 23.59
C GLU A 177 2.94 -2.51 24.83
N GLU A 178 1.94 -1.65 24.60
CA GLU A 178 1.06 -1.15 25.64
C GLU A 178 0.27 -2.34 26.21
N GLU A 179 0.75 -2.90 27.32
CA GLU A 179 -0.04 -3.77 28.18
C GLU A 179 -1.12 -2.91 28.86
N ASP A 180 -2.34 -3.04 28.37
CA ASP A 180 -3.56 -2.49 28.95
C ASP A 180 -3.91 -3.26 30.24
N GLU A 181 -3.23 -2.95 31.35
CA GLU A 181 -3.65 -3.36 32.70
C GLU A 181 -4.63 -2.33 33.28
N GLY A 182 -5.89 -2.44 32.86
CA GLY A 182 -7.04 -1.83 33.55
C GLY A 182 -7.32 -2.51 34.90
N ASN A 183 -6.61 -2.08 35.94
CA ASN A 183 -6.87 -2.45 37.32
C ASN A 183 -8.09 -1.69 37.88
N GLU A 184 -9.27 -2.33 37.93
CA GLU A 184 -10.37 -1.90 38.81
C GLU A 184 -10.40 -2.80 40.06
N GLU A 185 -9.80 -2.30 41.14
CA GLU A 185 -10.01 -2.81 42.50
C GLU A 185 -11.47 -2.62 42.92
N ILE A 186 -12.18 -3.71 43.18
CA ILE A 186 -13.34 -3.70 44.09
C ILE A 186 -13.06 -4.68 45.24
N GLN A 187 -12.78 -4.08 46.39
CA GLN A 187 -12.67 -4.72 47.70
C GLN A 187 -14.03 -5.30 48.14
N ASN A 188 -14.02 -6.51 48.70
CA ASN A 188 -14.92 -7.12 49.71
C ASN A 188 -14.97 -8.64 49.45
N THR A 189 -14.75 -9.59 50.37
CA THR A 189 -14.66 -9.63 51.82
C THR A 189 -14.12 -11.02 52.18
N VAL A 190 -13.27 -11.09 53.22
CA VAL A 190 -12.82 -12.32 53.87
C VAL A 190 -14.00 -13.07 54.47
N GLN A 191 -14.12 -14.38 54.21
CA GLN A 191 -14.53 -15.34 55.25
C GLN A 191 -13.79 -16.68 55.10
N HIS A 192 -12.77 -16.84 55.92
CA HIS A 192 -12.24 -18.12 56.33
C HIS A 192 -12.72 -18.34 57.76
N THR A 193 -13.49 -19.40 58.06
CA THR A 193 -13.25 -20.32 59.19
C THR A 193 -14.33 -21.40 59.36
N LYS A 194 -13.85 -22.65 59.30
CA LYS A 194 -14.12 -23.80 60.20
C LYS A 194 -15.57 -24.17 60.52
N PHE A 195 -15.97 -25.40 60.15
CA PHE A 195 -16.55 -26.36 61.11
C PHE A 195 -16.30 -27.81 60.68
N THR A 196 -15.59 -28.52 61.55
CA THR A 196 -15.55 -29.98 61.70
C THR A 196 -16.95 -30.60 61.81
N ALA A 197 -17.23 -31.68 61.08
CA ALA A 197 -17.71 -32.98 61.62
C ALA A 197 -18.25 -33.92 60.54
N LEU A 198 -18.01 -35.22 60.77
CA LEU A 198 -18.68 -36.41 60.25
C LEU A 198 -18.24 -36.98 58.90
N ALA A 199 -17.12 -37.70 58.97
CA ALA A 199 -17.03 -39.03 58.37
C ALA A 199 -18.06 -39.95 59.07
N ASP A 200 -19.02 -40.45 58.30
CA ASP A 200 -19.56 -41.82 58.36
C ASP A 200 -20.91 -41.86 57.67
N ALA A 201 -20.92 -42.25 56.39
CA ALA A 201 -21.98 -43.06 55.80
C ALA A 201 -21.62 -43.40 54.34
N LEU A 202 -21.34 -44.68 54.12
CA LEU A 202 -21.61 -45.42 52.88
C LEU A 202 -20.51 -45.42 51.81
N SER A 203 -19.35 -45.99 52.18
CA SER A 203 -18.78 -47.06 51.35
C SER A 203 -19.33 -48.41 51.85
N SER A 204 -19.62 -49.31 50.91
CA SER A 204 -20.31 -50.61 51.03
C SER A 204 -21.84 -50.47 51.23
N ASN A 205 -22.72 -51.03 50.41
CA ASN A 205 -22.68 -52.36 49.80
C ASN A 205 -23.25 -52.42 48.37
N VAL A 206 -22.60 -53.24 47.56
CA VAL A 206 -23.13 -54.02 46.43
C VAL A 206 -23.09 -55.49 46.91
N PRO A 207 -23.88 -56.49 46.43
CA PRO A 207 -25.15 -56.53 45.68
C PRO A 207 -26.26 -57.40 46.37
N TYR A 208 -27.47 -57.41 45.77
CA TYR A 208 -28.69 -58.19 46.08
C TYR A 208 -29.43 -57.88 47.39
#